data_AF-A0A7C1SLX3-F1
#
_entry.id   AF-A0A7C1SLX3-F1
#
_cell.length_a   1.000
_cell.length_b   1.000
_cell.length_c   1.000
_cell.angle_alpha   90.00
_cell.angle_beta   90.00
_cell.angle_gamma   90.00
#
_symmetry.space_group_name_H-M   'P 1'
#
loop_
_entity.id
_entity.type
_entity.pdbx_description
1 polymer ?
#
loop_
_entity_poly.entity_id
_entity_poly.type
_entity_poly.pdbx_seq_one_letter_code
_entity_poly.pdbx_strand_id
1 'polypeptide(L)'
;MAIDILLFFLLIVIAVAAIQRKDLLSCGVLFGGYSLIMAVVWTRLNAVDVAFTEASVGAGITTVLLIAAVSRTARTEDEPSPYRHKVQVFLIILISSLVLVFGLLDAPDFGDPNAPANQHVAPRYIHESEHETGVVNMVTAVLASYRGYDTLGETTVIFTAGMCVIMLLRRKP
;
A
#
# COMPACT_ATOMS: atom_id res chain seq x y z
N MET A 1 -6.27 10.92 -18.82
CA MET A 1 -4.86 11.18 -19.18
C MET A 1 -4.26 12.37 -18.42
N ALA A 2 -4.77 13.60 -18.57
CA ALA A 2 -4.17 14.77 -17.89
C ALA A 2 -4.18 14.65 -16.35
N ILE A 3 -5.31 14.20 -15.78
CA ILE A 3 -5.43 13.93 -14.34
C ILE A 3 -4.46 12.85 -13.91
N ASP A 4 -4.34 11.76 -14.67
CA ASP A 4 -3.49 10.63 -14.30
C ASP A 4 -2.00 11.02 -14.30
N ILE A 5 -1.57 11.82 -15.30
CA ILE A 5 -0.21 12.41 -15.35
C ILE A 5 0.02 13.34 -14.17
N LEU A 6 -0.96 14.19 -13.83
CA LEU A 6 -0.86 15.11 -12.69
C LEU A 6 -0.72 14.35 -11.37
N LEU A 7 -1.52 13.30 -11.15
CA LEU A 7 -1.45 12.48 -9.94
C LEU A 7 -0.09 11.77 -9.84
N PHE A 8 0.39 11.18 -10.94
CA PHE A 8 1.72 10.56 -10.98
C PHE A 8 2.84 11.56 -10.69
N PHE A 9 2.79 12.74 -11.30
CA PHE A 9 3.75 13.80 -11.04
C PHE A 9 3.74 14.20 -9.56
N LEU A 10 2.55 14.37 -8.97
CA LEU A 10 2.42 14.72 -7.55
C LEU A 10 2.99 13.62 -6.62
N LEU A 11 2.77 12.35 -6.94
CA LEU A 11 3.35 11.22 -6.21
C LEU A 11 4.89 11.27 -6.23
N ILE A 12 5.49 11.52 -7.41
CA ILE A 12 6.95 11.67 -7.55
C ILE A 12 7.45 12.85 -6.72
N VAL A 13 6.78 14.00 -6.81
CA VAL A 13 7.14 15.21 -6.04
C VAL A 13 7.11 14.94 -4.54
N ILE A 14 6.07 14.28 -4.03
CA ILE A 14 5.94 13.97 -2.60
C ILE A 14 6.98 12.93 -2.17
N ALA A 15 7.24 11.91 -2.99
CA ALA A 15 8.26 10.91 -2.69
C ALA A 15 9.67 11.54 -2.60
N VAL A 16 10.02 12.39 -3.56
CA VAL A 16 11.29 13.13 -3.54
C VAL A 16 11.35 14.08 -2.34
N ALA A 17 10.25 14.80 -2.06
CA ALA A 17 10.18 15.68 -0.89
C ALA A 17 10.39 14.89 0.41
N ALA A 18 9.73 13.74 0.59
CA ALA A 18 9.84 12.90 1.78
C ALA A 18 11.27 12.41 2.01
N ILE A 19 11.98 11.99 0.96
CA ILE A 19 13.39 11.54 1.05
C ILE A 19 14.34 12.68 1.45
N GLN A 20 14.01 13.92 1.07
CA GLN A 20 14.85 15.09 1.36
C GLN A 20 14.58 15.71 2.74
N ARG A 21 13.49 15.35 3.41
CA ARG A 21 13.15 15.91 4.72
C ARG A 21 13.95 15.24 5.84
N LYS A 22 14.60 16.06 6.65
CA LYS A 22 15.24 15.62 7.91
C LYS A 22 14.26 15.54 9.08
N ASP A 23 13.17 16.32 9.04
CA ASP A 23 12.13 16.34 10.07
C ASP A 23 11.17 15.16 9.85
N LEU A 24 11.21 14.18 10.75
CA LEU A 24 10.47 12.93 10.66
C LEU A 24 8.96 13.12 10.81
N LEU A 25 8.52 14.17 11.52
CA LEU A 25 7.11 14.53 11.57
C LEU A 25 6.63 14.97 10.18
N SER A 26 7.39 15.83 9.50
CA SER A 26 7.12 16.25 8.12
C SER A 26 7.15 15.05 7.16
N CYS A 27 8.09 14.12 7.32
CA CYS A 27 8.10 12.88 6.54
C CYS A 27 6.82 12.07 6.74
N GLY A 28 6.37 11.89 8.00
CA GLY A 28 5.13 11.19 8.31
C GLY A 28 3.90 11.82 7.67
N VAL A 29 3.79 13.15 7.71
CA VAL A 29 2.70 13.88 7.04
C VAL A 29 2.76 13.73 5.53
N LEU A 30 3.96 13.78 4.92
CA LEU A 30 4.14 13.57 3.48
C LEU A 30 3.76 12.15 3.06
N PHE A 31 4.07 11.12 3.85
CA PHE A 31 3.61 9.75 3.59
C PHE A 31 2.09 9.62 3.65
N GLY A 32 1.43 10.27 4.62
CA GLY A 32 -0.02 10.33 4.67
C GLY A 32 -0.63 11.00 3.43
N GLY A 33 -0.04 12.12 2.99
CA GLY A 33 -0.43 12.80 1.75
C GLY A 33 -0.22 11.93 0.50
N TYR A 34 0.90 11.22 0.41
CA TYR A 34 1.17 10.26 -0.66
C TYR A 34 0.08 9.18 -0.73
N SER A 35 -0.28 8.60 0.42
CA SER A 35 -1.32 7.57 0.52
C SER A 35 -2.70 8.09 0.13
N LEU A 36 -3.07 9.34 0.50
CA LEU A 36 -4.32 9.95 0.02
C LEU A 36 -4.38 10.08 -1.50
N ILE A 37 -3.26 10.46 -2.13
CA ILE A 37 -3.20 10.56 -3.59
C ILE A 37 -3.27 9.17 -4.22
N MET A 38 -2.64 8.16 -3.62
CA MET A 38 -2.79 6.77 -4.05
C MET A 38 -4.25 6.30 -3.96
N ALA A 39 -4.99 6.65 -2.91
CA ALA A 39 -6.43 6.35 -2.84
C ALA A 39 -7.23 6.99 -4.00
N VAL A 40 -6.86 8.21 -4.41
CA VAL A 40 -7.46 8.83 -5.61
C VAL A 40 -7.08 8.06 -6.87
N VAL A 41 -5.82 7.61 -7.02
CA VAL A 41 -5.39 6.77 -8.14
C VAL A 41 -6.18 5.45 -8.19
N TRP A 42 -6.39 4.78 -7.06
CA TRP A 42 -7.21 3.57 -7.00
C TRP A 42 -8.65 3.82 -7.43
N THR A 43 -9.23 4.94 -7.01
CA THR A 43 -10.57 5.36 -7.45
C THR A 43 -10.61 5.58 -8.96
N ARG A 44 -9.55 6.19 -9.54
CA ARG A 44 -9.42 6.39 -11.00
C ARG A 44 -9.30 5.08 -11.77
N LEU A 45 -8.78 4.03 -11.13
CA LEU A 45 -8.71 2.65 -11.67
C LEU A 45 -9.98 1.84 -11.42
N ASN A 46 -11.07 2.46 -10.96
CA ASN A 46 -12.34 1.81 -10.57
C ASN A 46 -12.20 0.79 -9.43
N ALA A 47 -11.15 0.90 -8.61
CA ALA A 47 -10.90 0.06 -7.45
C ALA A 47 -11.31 0.79 -6.17
N VAL A 48 -12.60 1.05 -6.01
CA VAL A 48 -13.13 1.90 -4.91
C VAL A 48 -12.92 1.27 -3.54
N ASP A 49 -13.10 -0.05 -3.41
CA ASP A 49 -12.88 -0.74 -2.13
C ASP A 49 -11.40 -0.68 -1.69
N VAL A 50 -10.47 -0.80 -2.65
CA VAL A 50 -9.02 -0.61 -2.41
C VAL A 50 -8.70 0.85 -2.06
N ALA A 51 -9.38 1.81 -2.69
CA ALA A 51 -9.21 3.22 -2.36
C ALA A 51 -9.64 3.53 -0.92
N PHE A 52 -10.75 2.95 -0.45
CA PHE A 52 -11.21 3.13 0.93
C PHE A 52 -10.24 2.54 1.95
N THR A 53 -9.69 1.35 1.68
CA THR A 53 -8.70 0.73 2.58
C THR A 53 -7.41 1.53 2.60
N GLU A 54 -6.92 2.00 1.45
CA GLU A 54 -5.73 2.86 1.36
C GLU A 54 -5.92 4.17 2.13
N ALA A 55 -7.06 4.85 1.93
CA ALA A 55 -7.37 6.09 2.65
C ALA A 55 -7.48 5.89 4.17
N SER A 56 -8.08 4.77 4.60
CA SER A 56 -8.28 4.49 6.03
C SER A 56 -7.01 4.02 6.73
N VAL A 57 -6.28 3.10 6.11
CA VAL A 57 -5.11 2.44 6.71
C VAL A 57 -3.82 3.19 6.41
N GLY A 58 -3.55 3.50 5.14
CA GLY A 58 -2.33 4.19 4.74
C GLY A 58 -2.34 5.64 5.18
N ALA A 59 -3.35 6.41 4.77
CA ALA A 59 -3.41 7.83 5.13
C ALA A 59 -3.91 8.06 6.57
N GLY A 60 -4.85 7.25 7.05
CA GLY A 60 -5.42 7.38 8.40
C GLY A 60 -4.53 6.80 9.49
N ILE A 61 -4.68 5.50 9.75
CA ILE A 61 -4.08 4.82 10.91
C ILE A 61 -2.55 4.89 10.89
N THR A 62 -1.91 4.63 9.74
CA THR A 62 -0.44 4.60 9.65
C THR A 62 0.17 5.97 9.95
N THR A 63 -0.41 7.05 9.44
CA THR A 63 0.02 8.43 9.76
C THR A 63 -0.06 8.69 11.26
N VAL A 64 -1.16 8.31 11.92
CA VAL A 64 -1.32 8.46 13.38
C VAL A 64 -0.25 7.66 14.13
N LEU A 65 0.01 6.41 13.72
CA LEU A 65 1.03 5.56 14.34
C LEU A 65 2.45 6.13 14.15
N LEU A 66 2.78 6.66 12.97
CA LEU A 66 4.06 7.31 12.71
C LEU A 66 4.22 8.58 13.56
N ILE A 67 3.19 9.41 13.66
CA ILE A 67 3.21 10.61 14.52
C ILE A 67 3.36 10.20 15.99
N ALA A 68 2.63 9.17 16.44
CA ALA A 68 2.73 8.65 17.80
C ALA A 68 4.15 8.13 18.09
N ALA A 69 4.77 7.41 17.15
CA ALA A 69 6.15 6.97 17.27
C ALA A 69 7.11 8.16 17.37
N VAL A 70 7.02 9.14 16.48
CA VAL A 70 7.85 10.37 16.50
C VAL A 70 7.64 11.17 17.80
N SER A 71 6.43 11.19 18.36
CA SER A 71 6.16 11.86 19.65
C SER A 71 6.88 11.23 20.85
N ARG A 72 7.39 10.01 20.67
CA ARG A 72 8.10 9.22 21.69
C ARG A 72 9.57 9.00 21.32
N THR A 73 10.03 9.48 20.16
CA THR A 73 11.40 9.33 19.65
C THR A 73 11.97 10.68 19.18
N ALA A 74 13.09 10.67 18.45
CA ALA A 74 13.68 11.88 17.89
C ALA A 74 12.81 12.43 16.75
N ARG A 75 12.70 13.75 16.67
CA ARG A 75 11.94 14.45 15.62
C ARG A 75 12.75 14.64 14.33
N THR A 76 14.06 14.64 14.41
CA THR A 76 14.97 14.90 13.29
C THR A 76 15.90 13.70 13.13
N GLU A 77 16.22 13.35 11.88
CA GLU A 77 17.30 12.39 11.58
C GLU A 77 18.62 12.87 12.23
N ASP A 78 19.34 11.94 12.87
CA ASP A 78 20.68 12.20 13.40
C ASP A 78 21.68 12.52 12.28
N GLU A 79 22.78 13.19 12.64
CA GLU A 79 23.89 13.43 11.71
C GLU A 79 24.36 12.11 11.08
N PRO A 80 24.48 12.05 9.74
CA PRO A 80 24.79 10.79 9.07
C PRO A 80 26.17 10.26 9.48
N SER A 81 26.22 8.97 9.85
CA SER A 81 27.47 8.26 10.13
C SER A 81 28.53 8.50 9.03
N PRO A 82 29.80 8.74 9.38
CA PRO A 82 30.87 8.99 8.40
C PRO A 82 31.11 7.80 7.45
N TYR A 83 30.63 6.60 7.79
CA TYR A 83 30.72 5.40 6.97
C TYR A 83 29.42 5.14 6.19
N ARG A 84 28.99 6.11 5.38
CA ARG A 84 27.79 5.94 4.56
C ARG A 84 28.08 4.99 3.39
N HIS A 85 27.46 3.82 3.43
CA HIS A 85 27.41 2.81 2.37
C HIS A 85 26.62 3.27 1.13
N LYS A 86 26.80 4.52 0.65
CA LYS A 86 26.01 5.14 -0.44
C LYS A 86 26.00 4.31 -1.71
N VAL A 87 27.16 3.79 -2.10
CA VAL A 87 27.30 2.96 -3.31
C VAL A 87 26.54 1.66 -3.15
N GLN A 88 26.64 0.99 -1.99
CA GLN A 88 25.91 -0.26 -1.75
C GLN A 88 24.40 -0.03 -1.70
N VAL A 89 23.93 1.02 -1.03
CA VAL A 89 22.50 1.39 -1.01
C VAL A 89 22.00 1.69 -2.42
N PHE A 90 22.76 2.45 -3.20
CA PHE A 90 22.42 2.72 -4.61
C PHE A 90 22.36 1.45 -5.45
N LEU A 91 23.34 0.55 -5.32
CA LEU A 91 23.36 -0.73 -6.02
C LEU A 91 22.16 -1.60 -5.63
N ILE A 92 21.80 -1.65 -4.34
CA ILE A 92 20.62 -2.39 -3.87
C ILE A 92 19.35 -1.81 -4.49
N ILE A 93 19.15 -0.48 -4.43
CA ILE A 93 17.99 0.16 -5.03
C ILE A 93 17.93 -0.10 -6.54
N LEU A 94 19.06 -0.01 -7.24
CA LEU A 94 19.14 -0.25 -8.68
C LEU A 94 18.78 -1.69 -9.02
N ILE A 95 19.38 -2.67 -8.33
CA ILE A 95 19.10 -4.09 -8.55
C ILE A 95 17.64 -4.41 -8.24
N SER A 96 17.12 -3.97 -7.09
CA SER A 96 15.70 -4.16 -6.73
C SER A 96 14.77 -3.54 -7.77
N SER A 97 15.08 -2.33 -8.26
CA SER A 97 14.30 -1.68 -9.31
C SER A 97 14.33 -2.46 -10.62
N LEU A 98 15.50 -2.95 -11.03
CA LEU A 98 15.65 -3.78 -12.24
C LEU A 98 14.87 -5.09 -12.13
N VAL A 99 14.88 -5.74 -10.96
CA VAL A 99 14.11 -6.97 -10.72
C VAL A 99 12.60 -6.70 -10.82
N LEU A 100 12.12 -5.59 -10.25
CA LEU A 100 10.70 -5.21 -10.37
C LEU A 100 10.31 -4.90 -11.81
N VAL A 101 11.16 -4.18 -12.57
CA VAL A 101 10.91 -3.90 -14.00
C VAL A 101 10.94 -5.20 -14.82
N PHE A 102 11.89 -6.10 -14.55
CA PHE A 102 11.96 -7.40 -15.23
C PHE A 102 10.69 -8.23 -14.99
N GLY A 103 10.16 -8.25 -13.77
CA GLY A 103 8.90 -8.92 -13.46
C GLY A 103 7.68 -8.33 -14.18
N LEU A 104 7.75 -7.06 -14.60
CA LEU A 104 6.68 -6.41 -15.35
C LEU A 104 6.72 -6.75 -16.85
N LEU A 105 7.85 -7.23 -17.38
CA LEU A 105 7.97 -7.54 -18.82
C LEU A 105 7.12 -8.74 -19.25
N ASP A 106 6.79 -9.64 -18.32
CA ASP A 106 5.93 -10.81 -18.55
C ASP A 106 4.47 -10.54 -18.14
N ALA A 107 4.17 -9.36 -17.61
CA ALA A 107 2.81 -9.00 -17.22
C ALA A 107 1.97 -8.68 -18.46
N PRO A 108 0.69 -9.11 -18.51
CA PRO A 108 -0.20 -8.72 -19.58
C PRO A 108 -0.43 -7.20 -19.57
N ASP A 109 -0.68 -6.64 -20.76
CA ASP A 109 -1.00 -5.24 -20.90
C ASP A 109 -2.23 -4.87 -20.07
N PHE A 110 -2.24 -3.64 -19.55
CA PHE A 110 -3.34 -3.15 -18.74
C PHE A 110 -4.65 -3.19 -19.54
N GLY A 111 -5.62 -3.98 -19.07
CA GLY A 111 -6.92 -4.13 -19.71
C GLY A 111 -6.96 -5.13 -20.87
N ASP A 112 -5.92 -5.95 -21.09
CA ASP A 112 -5.94 -7.00 -22.11
C ASP A 112 -7.07 -8.01 -21.85
N PRO A 113 -8.06 -8.15 -22.77
CA PRO A 113 -9.14 -9.13 -22.64
C PRO A 113 -8.64 -10.58 -22.59
N ASN A 114 -7.46 -10.85 -23.15
CA ASN A 114 -6.85 -12.17 -23.18
C ASN A 114 -5.98 -12.46 -21.96
N ALA A 115 -5.85 -11.53 -21.01
CA ALA A 115 -5.13 -11.78 -19.77
C ALA A 115 -5.72 -13.00 -19.04
N PRO A 116 -4.90 -13.88 -18.42
CA PRO A 116 -5.39 -15.11 -17.79
C PRO A 116 -6.53 -14.90 -16.78
N ALA A 117 -6.50 -13.78 -16.04
CA ALA A 117 -7.56 -13.42 -15.10
C ALA A 117 -8.91 -13.09 -15.78
N ASN A 118 -8.85 -12.53 -17.00
CA ASN A 118 -10.02 -12.06 -17.75
C ASN A 118 -10.71 -13.17 -18.55
N GLN A 119 -10.06 -14.32 -18.74
CA GLN A 119 -10.62 -15.43 -19.53
C GLN A 119 -11.64 -16.29 -18.75
N HIS A 120 -11.46 -16.43 -17.44
CA HIS A 120 -12.27 -17.35 -16.64
C HIS A 120 -12.73 -16.76 -15.31
N VAL A 121 -11.78 -16.30 -14.50
CA VAL A 121 -12.05 -15.93 -13.09
C VAL A 121 -12.86 -14.63 -13.00
N ALA A 122 -12.43 -13.57 -13.68
CA ALA A 122 -13.14 -12.29 -13.66
C ALA A 122 -14.56 -12.39 -14.25
N PRO A 123 -14.80 -13.01 -15.43
CA PRO A 123 -16.15 -13.19 -15.94
C PRO A 123 -17.08 -13.93 -14.98
N ARG A 124 -16.59 -15.01 -14.35
CA ARG A 124 -17.40 -15.76 -13.37
C ARG A 124 -17.77 -14.88 -12.17
N TYR A 125 -16.82 -14.16 -11.59
CA TYR A 125 -17.13 -13.27 -10.46
C TYR A 125 -18.09 -12.14 -10.85
N ILE A 126 -17.98 -11.60 -12.07
CA ILE A 126 -18.89 -10.53 -12.53
C ILE A 126 -20.32 -11.04 -12.72
N HIS A 127 -20.50 -12.23 -13.29
CA HIS A 127 -21.82 -12.73 -13.66
C HIS A 127 -22.50 -13.59 -12.59
N GLU A 128 -21.72 -14.35 -11.80
CA GLU A 128 -22.26 -15.36 -10.90
C GLU A 128 -22.16 -14.98 -9.42
N SER A 129 -21.41 -13.93 -9.03
CA SER A 129 -21.17 -13.64 -7.59
C SER A 129 -22.45 -13.38 -6.80
N GLU A 130 -23.37 -12.60 -7.36
CA GLU A 130 -24.63 -12.28 -6.67
C GLU A 130 -25.50 -13.53 -6.52
N HIS A 131 -25.54 -14.40 -7.54
CA HIS A 131 -26.33 -15.63 -7.50
C HIS A 131 -25.73 -16.70 -6.57
N GLU A 132 -24.41 -16.89 -6.59
CA GLU A 132 -23.74 -17.90 -5.76
C GLU A 132 -23.60 -17.49 -4.29
N THR A 133 -23.50 -16.19 -3.99
CA THR A 133 -23.19 -15.69 -2.63
C THR A 133 -24.30 -14.84 -2.00
N GLY A 134 -25.24 -14.31 -2.79
CA GLY A 134 -26.24 -13.35 -2.36
C GLY A 134 -25.70 -11.94 -2.10
N VAL A 135 -24.42 -11.68 -2.38
CA VAL A 135 -23.76 -10.39 -2.12
C VAL A 135 -23.62 -9.60 -3.42
N VAL A 136 -24.18 -8.38 -3.43
CA VAL A 136 -24.17 -7.48 -4.61
C VAL A 136 -22.78 -6.91 -4.89
N ASN A 137 -21.98 -6.60 -3.86
CA ASN A 137 -20.61 -6.13 -4.07
C ASN A 137 -19.70 -7.32 -4.43
N MET A 138 -19.30 -7.41 -5.70
CA MET A 138 -18.41 -8.44 -6.22
C MET A 138 -17.09 -8.56 -5.45
N VAL A 139 -16.45 -7.45 -5.05
CA VAL A 139 -15.18 -7.50 -4.31
C VAL A 139 -15.38 -8.14 -2.94
N THR A 140 -16.47 -7.77 -2.26
CA THR A 140 -16.82 -8.37 -0.97
C THR A 140 -17.15 -9.85 -1.12
N ALA A 141 -17.89 -10.24 -2.18
CA ALA A 141 -18.17 -11.64 -2.49
C ALA A 141 -16.88 -12.44 -2.74
N VAL A 142 -15.91 -11.86 -3.44
CA VAL A 142 -14.60 -12.49 -3.65
C VAL A 142 -13.85 -12.67 -2.33
N LEU A 143 -13.70 -11.62 -1.53
CA LEU A 143 -12.93 -11.66 -0.29
C LEU A 143 -13.58 -12.53 0.78
N ALA A 144 -14.90 -12.44 0.98
CA ALA A 144 -15.58 -13.12 2.06
C ALA A 144 -16.06 -14.54 1.70
N SER A 145 -16.38 -14.80 0.44
CA SER A 145 -16.96 -16.09 0.00
C SER A 145 -15.99 -16.90 -0.84
N TYR A 146 -15.65 -16.46 -2.05
CA TYR A 146 -14.81 -17.27 -2.97
C TYR A 146 -13.39 -17.49 -2.44
N ARG A 147 -12.80 -16.47 -1.82
CA ARG A 147 -11.44 -16.46 -1.29
C ARG A 147 -11.41 -16.16 0.21
N GLY A 148 -12.46 -16.57 0.93
CA GLY A 148 -12.59 -16.37 2.37
C GLY A 148 -11.42 -16.90 3.21
N TYR A 149 -10.76 -17.97 2.75
CA TYR A 149 -9.57 -18.50 3.42
C TYR A 149 -8.38 -17.53 3.40
N ASP A 150 -8.20 -16.77 2.31
CA ASP A 150 -7.13 -15.78 2.22
C ASP A 150 -7.38 -14.64 3.22
N THR A 151 -8.61 -14.14 3.27
CA THR A 151 -9.03 -13.09 4.23
C THR A 151 -8.99 -13.57 5.69
N LEU A 152 -9.28 -14.84 5.96
CA LEU A 152 -9.08 -15.44 7.29
C LEU A 152 -7.59 -15.42 7.68
N GLY A 153 -6.71 -15.74 6.74
CA GLY A 153 -5.26 -15.65 6.91
C GLY A 153 -4.81 -14.23 7.21
N GLU A 154 -5.22 -13.25 6.40
CA GLU A 154 -4.94 -11.83 6.59
C GLU A 154 -5.41 -11.33 7.96
N THR A 155 -6.64 -11.68 8.35
CA THR A 155 -7.21 -11.32 9.66
C THR A 155 -6.38 -11.90 10.81
N THR A 156 -5.92 -13.15 10.67
CA THR A 156 -5.07 -13.82 11.67
C THR A 156 -3.72 -13.11 11.81
N VAL A 157 -3.12 -12.67 10.71
CA VAL A 157 -1.86 -11.91 10.71
C VAL A 157 -2.03 -10.57 11.42
N ILE A 158 -3.07 -9.80 11.06
CA ILE A 158 -3.35 -8.48 11.67
C ILE A 158 -3.64 -8.63 13.16
N PHE A 159 -4.46 -9.61 13.54
CA PHE A 159 -4.76 -9.91 14.94
C PHE A 159 -3.50 -10.24 15.73
N THR A 160 -2.64 -11.11 15.18
CA THR A 160 -1.38 -11.50 15.81
C THR A 160 -0.44 -10.30 15.96
N ALA A 161 -0.30 -9.46 14.93
CA ALA A 161 0.49 -8.24 15.00
C ALA A 161 -0.02 -7.29 16.10
N GLY A 162 -1.36 -7.11 16.19
CA GLY A 162 -1.99 -6.32 17.25
C GLY A 162 -1.69 -6.86 18.65
N MET A 163 -1.80 -8.18 18.84
CA MET A 163 -1.46 -8.84 20.11
C MET A 163 0.03 -8.65 20.46
N CYS A 164 0.95 -8.80 19.50
CA CYS A 164 2.37 -8.55 19.70
C CYS A 164 2.63 -7.11 20.15
N VAL A 165 2.01 -6.12 19.51
CA VAL A 165 2.15 -4.70 19.90
C VAL A 165 1.65 -4.46 21.33
N ILE A 166 0.48 -5.00 21.69
CA ILE A 166 -0.06 -4.89 23.05
C ILE A 166 0.89 -5.52 24.08
N MET A 167 1.43 -6.72 23.78
CA MET A 167 2.37 -7.39 24.68
C MET A 167 3.69 -6.63 24.83
N LEU A 168 4.21 -6.03 23.76
CA LEU A 168 5.44 -5.23 23.79
C LEU A 168 5.28 -3.92 24.55
N LEU A 169 4.12 -3.26 24.40
CA LEU A 169 3.84 -1.97 25.06
C LEU A 169 3.27 -2.11 26.47
N ARG A 170 2.93 -3.33 26.91
CA ARG A 170 2.47 -3.61 28.27
C ARG A 170 3.57 -3.23 29.25
N ARG A 171 3.29 -2.25 30.13
CA ARG A 171 4.20 -1.90 31.23
C ARG A 171 4.45 -3.15 32.07
N LYS A 172 5.73 -3.43 32.34
CA LYS A 172 6.12 -4.37 33.40
C LYS A 172 5.55 -3.84 34.73
N PRO A 173 4.98 -4.71 35.59
CA PRO A 173 4.52 -4.31 36.92
C PRO A 173 5.65 -3.70 37.73
#